data_AF-A0A7C3NDQ0-F1
#
_entry.id   AF-A0A7C3NDQ0-F1
#
_cell.length_a   1.000
_cell.length_b   1.000
_cell.length_c   1.000
_cell.angle_alpha   90.00
_cell.angle_beta   90.00
_cell.angle_gamma   90.00
#
_symmetry.space_group_name_H-M   'P 1'
#
loop_
_entity.id
_entity.type
_entity.pdbx_description
1 polymer ?
#
loop_
_entity_poly.entity_id
_entity_poly.type
_entity_poly.pdbx_seq_one_letter_code
_entity_poly.pdbx_strand_id
1 'polypeptide(L)'
;METGKPLPRLSLSRLVASDYIAFSVTLYPAALWLVFFGMASIDLVKAGWAWQLSTISQSLGYIAGMITLICLPLLGWRILKLNAILKDGVEIVGKVKSLSFWRDRGVVVYTYQYRGKKYQTGATLHKTRLTRALQPGEDIRLIVSKDDPRRAFIKHLYTS
;
A
#
# COMPACT_ATOMS: atom_id res chain seq x y z
N MET A 1 13.39 -29.60 13.17
CA MET A 1 12.72 -29.24 11.91
C MET A 1 11.33 -28.75 12.26
N GLU A 2 11.15 -27.44 12.49
CA GLU A 2 9.80 -26.89 12.70
C GLU A 2 9.02 -26.94 11.39
N THR A 3 7.86 -27.59 11.46
CA THR A 3 6.93 -27.78 10.36
C THR A 3 6.45 -26.43 9.84
N GLY A 4 6.61 -26.23 8.53
CA GLY A 4 6.28 -24.99 7.85
C GLY A 4 4.80 -24.66 7.97
N LYS A 5 4.45 -23.79 8.91
CA LYS A 5 3.13 -23.16 8.92
C LYS A 5 2.95 -22.42 7.59
N PRO A 6 1.80 -22.60 6.90
CA PRO A 6 1.55 -21.90 5.65
C PRO A 6 1.68 -20.39 5.89
N LEU A 7 2.39 -19.71 4.99
CA LEU A 7 2.56 -18.27 5.08
C LEU A 7 1.17 -17.61 4.99
N PRO A 8 0.86 -16.65 5.88
CA PRO A 8 -0.48 -16.11 5.96
C PRO A 8 -0.83 -15.29 4.72
N ARG A 9 -2.11 -15.29 4.37
CA ARG A 9 -2.61 -14.68 3.13
C ARG A 9 -2.49 -13.16 3.18
N LEU A 10 -2.20 -12.56 2.02
CA LEU A 10 -2.23 -11.11 1.86
C LEU A 10 -3.66 -10.60 2.08
N SER A 11 -3.81 -9.64 2.98
CA SER A 11 -5.06 -8.93 3.18
C SER A 11 -5.03 -7.62 2.40
N LEU A 12 -5.86 -7.51 1.35
CA LEU A 12 -5.93 -6.31 0.50
C LEU A 12 -6.32 -5.06 1.30
N SER A 13 -7.22 -5.19 2.27
CA SER A 13 -7.61 -4.07 3.13
C SER A 13 -6.45 -3.60 4.01
N ARG A 14 -5.66 -4.52 4.58
CA ARG A 14 -4.46 -4.17 5.35
C ARG A 14 -3.35 -3.58 4.48
N LEU A 15 -3.21 -4.06 3.25
CA LEU A 15 -2.30 -3.50 2.26
C LEU A 15 -2.63 -2.02 2.01
N VAL A 16 -3.87 -1.72 1.62
CA VAL A 16 -4.30 -0.33 1.35
C VAL A 16 -4.20 0.53 2.61
N ALA A 17 -4.51 -0.01 3.79
CA ALA A 17 -4.45 0.75 5.03
C ALA A 17 -3.01 1.07 5.49
N SER A 18 -2.06 0.17 5.26
CA SER A 18 -0.69 0.27 5.82
C SER A 18 0.33 0.78 4.81
N ASP A 19 0.12 0.54 3.52
CA ASP A 19 1.05 0.90 2.45
C ASP A 19 0.67 2.24 1.81
N TYR A 20 1.57 3.22 1.92
CA TYR A 20 1.34 4.56 1.39
C TYR A 20 1.11 4.59 -0.12
N ILE A 21 1.81 3.74 -0.87
CA ILE A 21 1.68 3.69 -2.33
C ILE A 21 0.31 3.09 -2.66
N ALA A 22 -0.04 1.94 -2.07
CA ALA A 22 -1.32 1.28 -2.31
C ALA A 22 -2.51 2.17 -1.94
N PHE A 23 -2.41 2.92 -0.84
CA PHE A 23 -3.40 3.93 -0.47
C PHE A 23 -3.51 5.03 -1.52
N SER A 24 -2.38 5.66 -1.89
CA SER A 24 -2.36 6.81 -2.80
C SER A 24 -2.93 6.46 -4.19
N VAL A 25 -2.54 5.30 -4.73
CA VAL A 25 -3.04 4.82 -6.04
C VAL A 25 -4.51 4.41 -6.00
N THR A 26 -5.07 4.16 -4.81
CA THR A 26 -6.51 3.88 -4.66
C THR A 26 -7.30 5.17 -4.44
N LEU A 27 -6.77 6.07 -3.60
CA LEU A 27 -7.45 7.30 -3.19
C LEU A 27 -7.58 8.30 -4.33
N TYR A 28 -6.53 8.54 -5.13
CA TYR A 28 -6.57 9.59 -6.15
C TYR A 28 -7.59 9.30 -7.26
N PRO A 29 -7.64 8.09 -7.86
CA PRO A 29 -8.72 7.76 -8.81
C PRO A 29 -10.10 7.88 -8.17
N ALA A 30 -10.28 7.37 -6.95
CA ALA A 30 -11.57 7.42 -6.26
C ALA A 30 -12.06 8.86 -6.03
N ALA A 31 -11.16 9.76 -5.60
CA ALA A 31 -11.47 11.17 -5.40
C ALA A 31 -11.83 11.87 -6.72
N LEU A 32 -11.11 11.58 -7.81
CA LEU A 32 -11.42 12.14 -9.12
C LEU A 32 -12.77 11.67 -9.65
N TRP A 33 -13.07 10.38 -9.53
CA TRP A 33 -14.37 9.83 -9.89
C TRP A 33 -15.50 10.43 -9.06
N LEU A 34 -15.29 10.63 -7.75
CA LEU A 34 -16.26 11.28 -6.88
C LEU A 34 -16.60 12.70 -7.36
N VAL A 35 -15.57 13.50 -7.68
CA VAL A 35 -15.74 14.86 -8.21
C VAL A 35 -16.44 14.83 -9.57
N PHE A 36 -16.03 13.93 -10.47
CA PHE A 36 -16.67 13.74 -11.77
C PHE A 36 -18.17 13.41 -11.62
N PHE A 37 -18.53 12.43 -10.80
CA PHE A 37 -19.93 12.06 -10.61
C PHE A 37 -20.74 13.18 -9.96
N GLY A 38 -20.15 13.94 -9.03
CA GLY A 38 -20.79 15.13 -8.47
C GLY A 38 -21.11 16.17 -9.53
N MET A 39 -20.15 16.49 -10.40
CA MET A 39 -20.35 17.46 -11.48
C MET A 39 -21.28 16.95 -12.58
N ALA A 40 -21.14 15.69 -12.99
CA ALA A 40 -22.02 15.05 -13.95
C ALA A 40 -23.48 15.02 -13.47
N SER A 41 -23.71 14.83 -12.17
CA SER A 41 -25.06 14.88 -11.57
C SER A 41 -25.66 16.28 -11.64
N ILE A 42 -24.86 17.33 -11.40
CA ILE A 42 -25.30 18.72 -11.54
C ILE A 42 -25.67 19.04 -12.99
N ASP A 43 -24.84 18.62 -13.95
CA ASP A 43 -25.11 18.80 -15.38
C ASP A 43 -26.38 18.07 -15.80
N LEU A 44 -26.58 16.83 -15.34
CA LEU A 44 -27.76 16.02 -15.64
C LEU A 44 -29.06 16.68 -15.15
N VAL A 45 -29.05 17.22 -13.94
CA VAL A 45 -30.21 17.94 -13.38
C VAL A 45 -30.50 19.22 -14.18
N LYS A 46 -29.46 19.99 -14.53
CA LYS A 46 -29.61 21.23 -15.32
C LYS A 46 -30.10 20.97 -16.74
N ALA A 47 -29.69 19.86 -17.34
CA ALA A 47 -30.08 19.45 -18.68
C ALA A 47 -31.46 18.75 -18.71
N GLY A 48 -32.19 18.70 -17.59
CA GLY A 48 -33.50 18.05 -17.53
C GLY A 48 -33.44 16.55 -17.80
N TRP A 49 -32.41 15.88 -17.27
CA TRP A 49 -32.11 14.46 -17.51
C TRP A 49 -31.69 14.12 -18.95
N ALA A 50 -31.41 15.12 -19.79
CA ALA A 50 -30.68 14.88 -21.02
C ALA A 50 -29.21 14.54 -20.71
N TRP A 51 -28.65 13.54 -21.38
CA TRP A 51 -27.24 13.11 -21.23
C TRP A 51 -26.27 14.09 -21.89
N GLN A 52 -26.31 15.36 -21.48
CA GLN A 52 -25.48 16.43 -21.99
C GLN A 52 -24.53 16.91 -20.90
N LEU A 53 -23.33 16.34 -20.90
CA LEU A 53 -22.25 16.74 -19.99
C LEU A 53 -21.60 18.03 -20.49
N SER A 54 -21.32 18.96 -19.57
CA SER A 54 -20.50 20.13 -19.87
C SER A 54 -19.07 19.73 -20.27
N THR A 55 -18.38 20.59 -21.00
CA THR A 55 -16.96 20.39 -21.37
C THR A 55 -16.07 20.14 -20.15
N ILE A 56 -16.40 20.76 -19.01
CA ILE A 56 -15.66 20.59 -17.75
C ILE A 56 -15.85 19.17 -17.21
N SER A 57 -17.10 18.69 -17.11
CA SER A 57 -17.39 17.32 -16.65
C SER A 57 -16.76 16.26 -17.57
N GLN A 58 -16.82 16.46 -18.88
CA GLN A 58 -16.15 15.56 -19.84
C GLN A 58 -14.63 15.52 -19.63
N SER A 59 -13.99 16.68 -19.49
CA SER A 59 -12.55 16.79 -19.26
C SER A 59 -12.13 16.09 -17.96
N LEU A 60 -12.90 16.26 -16.88
CA LEU A 60 -12.67 15.55 -15.63
C LEU A 60 -12.82 14.03 -15.77
N GLY A 61 -13.80 13.57 -16.54
CA GLY A 61 -13.96 12.15 -16.87
C GLY A 61 -12.74 11.58 -17.58
N TYR A 62 -12.20 12.28 -18.57
CA TYR A 62 -10.97 11.86 -19.27
C TYR A 62 -9.76 11.83 -18.34
N ILE A 63 -9.57 12.85 -17.50
CA ILE A 63 -8.47 12.89 -16.52
C ILE A 63 -8.61 11.74 -15.52
N ALA A 64 -9.81 11.52 -14.97
CA ALA A 64 -10.08 10.42 -14.04
C ALA A 64 -9.79 9.06 -14.70
N GLY A 65 -10.22 8.87 -15.94
CA GLY A 65 -9.94 7.67 -16.74
C GLY A 65 -8.44 7.43 -16.93
N MET A 66 -7.68 8.44 -17.35
CA MET A 66 -6.23 8.34 -17.56
C MET A 66 -5.48 8.03 -16.26
N ILE A 67 -5.80 8.73 -15.16
CA ILE A 67 -5.18 8.47 -13.86
C ILE A 67 -5.50 7.06 -13.37
N THR A 68 -6.75 6.60 -13.53
CA THR A 68 -7.14 5.23 -13.19
C THR A 68 -6.32 4.20 -13.98
N LEU A 69 -6.14 4.43 -15.28
CA LEU A 69 -5.38 3.55 -16.16
C LEU A 69 -3.89 3.45 -15.75
N ILE A 70 -3.31 4.49 -15.17
CA ILE A 70 -1.93 4.48 -14.65
C ILE A 70 -1.88 3.82 -13.25
N CYS A 71 -2.84 4.11 -12.38
CA CYS A 71 -2.88 3.60 -11.02
C CYS A 71 -3.13 2.08 -10.94
N LEU A 72 -3.95 1.52 -11.83
CA LEU A 72 -4.27 0.08 -11.85
C LEU A 72 -3.03 -0.82 -12.04
N PRO A 73 -2.18 -0.62 -13.07
CA PRO A 73 -0.93 -1.36 -13.22
C PRO A 73 0.02 -1.20 -12.03
N LEU A 74 0.13 0.00 -11.46
CA LEU A 74 0.99 0.25 -10.28
C LEU A 74 0.51 -0.53 -9.06
N LEU A 75 -0.81 -0.58 -8.81
CA LEU A 75 -1.40 -1.36 -7.74
C LEU A 75 -1.22 -2.87 -7.99
N GLY A 76 -1.48 -3.33 -9.22
CA GLY A 76 -1.27 -4.71 -9.62
C GLY A 76 0.18 -5.17 -9.42
N TRP A 77 1.14 -4.38 -9.88
CA TRP A 77 2.56 -4.62 -9.66
C TRP A 77 2.92 -4.68 -8.16
N ARG A 78 2.36 -3.78 -7.35
CA ARG A 78 2.58 -3.76 -5.90
C ARG A 78 2.06 -5.04 -5.25
N ILE A 79 0.85 -5.48 -5.61
CA ILE A 79 0.23 -6.72 -5.11
C ILE A 79 1.06 -7.93 -5.51
N LEU A 80 1.44 -8.05 -6.79
CA LEU A 80 2.25 -9.17 -7.29
C LEU A 80 3.60 -9.25 -6.58
N LYS A 81 4.26 -8.11 -6.37
CA LYS A 81 5.55 -8.04 -5.67
C LYS A 81 5.44 -8.51 -4.22
N LEU A 82 4.39 -8.10 -3.50
CA LEU A 82 4.18 -8.53 -2.12
C LEU A 82 3.79 -10.00 -2.04
N ASN A 83 2.93 -10.48 -2.95
CA ASN A 83 2.56 -11.89 -3.03
C ASN A 83 3.76 -12.80 -3.33
N ALA A 84 4.65 -12.39 -4.23
CA ALA A 84 5.87 -13.15 -4.54
C ALA A 84 6.75 -13.33 -3.29
N ILE A 85 6.96 -12.26 -2.53
CA ILE A 85 7.75 -12.32 -1.29
C ILE A 85 6.99 -13.06 -0.18
N LEU A 86 5.66 -12.94 -0.10
CA LEU A 86 4.85 -13.72 0.86
C LEU A 86 4.85 -15.21 0.56
N LYS A 87 5.01 -15.62 -0.69
CA LYS A 87 5.03 -17.03 -1.10
C LYS A 87 6.39 -17.67 -0.82
N ASP A 88 7.46 -16.99 -1.21
CA ASP A 88 8.81 -17.58 -1.23
C ASP A 88 9.73 -17.05 -0.12
N GLY A 89 9.29 -16.04 0.63
CA GLY A 89 10.08 -15.38 1.66
C GLY A 89 10.32 -16.21 2.90
N VAL A 90 11.32 -15.80 3.68
CA VAL A 90 11.69 -16.40 4.97
C VAL A 90 11.26 -15.47 6.09
N GLU A 91 10.57 -16.02 7.09
CA GLU A 91 10.23 -15.29 8.30
C GLU A 91 11.45 -15.22 9.22
N ILE A 92 11.82 -14.00 9.61
CA ILE A 92 12.91 -13.75 10.55
C ILE A 92 12.50 -12.67 11.55
N VAL A 93 13.21 -12.62 12.68
CA VAL A 93 13.08 -11.53 13.65
C VAL A 93 14.02 -10.39 13.26
N GLY A 94 13.46 -9.18 13.14
CA GLY A 94 14.19 -7.94 13.02
C GLY A 94 13.91 -7.02 14.20
N LYS A 95 14.60 -5.89 14.24
CA LYS A 95 14.45 -4.88 15.28
C LYS A 95 14.17 -3.52 14.65
N VAL A 96 13.20 -2.79 15.17
CA VAL A 96 12.93 -1.40 14.76
C VAL A 96 14.12 -0.54 15.17
N LYS A 97 14.77 0.12 14.21
CA LYS A 97 15.89 1.03 14.47
C LYS A 97 15.39 2.43 14.77
N SER A 98 14.50 2.94 13.94
CA SER A 98 13.91 4.27 14.08
C SER A 98 12.59 4.33 13.34
N LEU A 99 11.77 5.29 13.73
CA LEU A 99 10.52 5.61 13.08
C LEU A 99 10.34 7.12 13.05
N SER A 100 9.93 7.64 11.90
CA SER A 100 9.60 9.05 11.72
C SER A 100 8.25 9.16 11.05
N PHE A 101 7.29 9.84 11.70
CA PHE A 101 5.96 10.07 11.13
C PHE A 101 5.76 11.57 10.94
N TRP A 102 5.33 11.97 9.74
CA TRP A 102 4.94 13.33 9.40
C TRP A 102 3.56 13.32 8.74
N ARG A 103 2.60 14.03 9.35
CA ARG A 103 1.17 13.97 8.98
C ARG A 103 0.68 12.51 8.96
N ASP A 104 0.22 12.03 7.81
CA ASP A 104 -0.41 10.71 7.64
C ASP A 104 0.53 9.61 7.17
N ARG A 105 1.81 9.94 6.97
CA ARG A 105 2.83 9.00 6.49
C ARG A 105 4.04 8.96 7.42
N GLY A 106 4.73 7.84 7.43
CA GLY A 106 6.02 7.72 8.11
C GLY A 106 6.93 6.70 7.49
N VAL A 107 8.19 6.74 7.90
CA VAL A 107 9.20 5.76 7.52
C VAL A 107 9.58 4.98 8.77
N VAL A 108 9.46 3.66 8.70
CA VAL A 108 9.96 2.76 9.74
C VAL A 108 11.22 2.09 9.20
N VAL A 109 12.34 2.37 9.84
CA VAL A 109 13.64 1.75 9.55
C VAL A 109 13.86 0.61 10.51
N TYR A 110 14.19 -0.56 9.99
CA TYR A 110 14.46 -1.75 10.79
C TYR A 110 15.72 -2.46 10.32
N THR A 111 16.32 -3.21 11.24
CA THR A 111 17.52 -4.00 11.00
C THR A 111 17.25 -5.48 11.27
N TYR A 112 17.90 -6.35 10.52
CA TYR A 112 17.78 -7.80 10.68
C TYR A 112 19.05 -8.49 10.18
N GLN A 113 19.22 -9.75 10.55
CA GLN A 113 20.29 -10.60 10.04
C GLN A 113 19.73 -11.68 9.13
N TYR A 114 20.35 -11.84 7.97
CA TYR A 114 20.00 -12.90 7.03
C TYR A 114 21.30 -13.46 6.43
N ARG A 115 21.48 -14.79 6.53
CA ARG A 115 22.69 -15.50 6.06
C ARG A 115 24.00 -14.87 6.58
N GLY A 116 24.06 -14.55 7.87
CA GLY A 116 25.24 -13.97 8.52
C GLY A 116 25.53 -12.51 8.17
N LYS A 117 24.71 -11.86 7.33
CA LYS A 117 24.85 -10.43 6.97
C LYS A 117 23.77 -9.59 7.64
N LYS A 118 24.15 -8.43 8.15
CA LYS A 118 23.22 -7.44 8.70
C LYS A 118 22.67 -6.57 7.57
N TYR A 119 21.36 -6.41 7.54
CA TYR A 119 20.65 -5.56 6.60
C TYR A 119 19.90 -4.47 7.35
N GLN A 120 19.71 -3.33 6.67
CA GLN A 120 18.88 -2.22 7.12
C GLN A 120 17.99 -1.79 5.96
N THR A 121 16.67 -1.80 6.20
CA THR A 121 15.66 -1.41 5.21
C THR A 121 14.69 -0.44 5.86
N GLY A 122 14.14 0.48 5.05
CA GLY A 122 13.05 1.36 5.44
C GLY A 122 11.78 1.02 4.66
N ALA A 123 10.63 1.10 5.34
CA ALA A 123 9.31 1.01 4.72
C ALA A 123 8.55 2.31 4.94
N THR A 124 8.02 2.89 3.86
CA THR A 124 7.09 4.01 3.93
C THR A 124 5.69 3.48 4.20
N LEU A 125 5.11 3.87 5.33
CA LEU A 125 3.85 3.35 5.84
C LEU A 125 2.87 4.48 6.13
N HIS A 126 1.59 4.17 6.03
CA HIS A 126 0.54 5.03 6.57
C HIS A 126 0.53 4.99 8.09
N LYS A 127 0.13 6.11 8.69
CA LYS A 127 0.00 6.27 10.14
C LYS A 127 -1.31 5.64 10.64
N THR A 128 -1.33 4.34 10.87
CA THR A 128 -2.47 3.57 11.40
C THR A 128 -2.28 3.24 12.89
N ARG A 129 -3.30 2.65 13.53
CA ARG A 129 -3.17 2.16 14.92
C ARG A 129 -2.03 1.13 15.07
N LEU A 130 -1.86 0.25 14.08
CA LEU A 130 -0.82 -0.77 14.09
C LEU A 130 0.57 -0.17 13.93
N THR A 131 0.76 0.77 12.99
CA THR A 131 2.09 1.36 12.76
C THR A 131 2.50 2.34 13.86
N ARG A 132 1.53 2.96 14.55
CA ARG A 132 1.78 3.78 15.76
C ARG A 132 2.17 2.96 16.99
N ALA A 133 1.81 1.67 17.03
CA ALA A 133 2.16 0.81 18.14
C ALA A 133 3.64 0.41 18.12
N LEU A 134 4.31 0.55 16.96
CA LEU A 134 5.73 0.23 16.80
C LEU A 134 6.60 1.18 17.62
N GLN A 135 7.58 0.62 18.33
CA GLN A 135 8.56 1.39 19.11
C GLN A 135 10.00 1.11 18.65
N PRO A 136 10.93 2.09 18.71
CA PRO A 136 12.35 1.81 18.49
C PRO A 136 12.85 0.76 19.49
N GLY A 137 13.63 -0.20 19.01
CA GLY A 137 14.14 -1.32 19.80
C GLY A 137 13.22 -2.53 19.88
N GLU A 138 11.97 -2.42 19.45
CA GLU A 138 11.00 -3.53 19.43
C GLU A 138 11.39 -4.61 18.42
N ASP A 139 11.19 -5.87 18.80
CA ASP A 139 11.35 -7.01 17.91
C ASP A 139 10.11 -7.20 17.04
N ILE A 140 10.33 -7.27 15.72
CA ILE A 140 9.28 -7.39 14.72
C ILE A 140 9.51 -8.61 13.83
N ARG A 141 8.42 -9.25 13.42
CA ARG A 141 8.46 -10.34 12.44
C ARG A 141 8.51 -9.77 11.03
N LEU A 142 9.58 -10.08 10.33
CA LEU A 142 9.81 -9.69 8.94
C LEU A 142 9.67 -10.90 8.03
N ILE A 143 9.14 -10.69 6.83
CA ILE A 143 9.27 -11.64 5.73
C ILE A 143 10.28 -11.05 4.75
N VAL A 144 11.38 -11.77 4.56
CA VAL A 144 12.50 -11.36 3.72
C VAL A 144 12.51 -12.19 2.44
N SER A 145 12.67 -11.52 1.30
CA SER A 145 12.83 -12.21 0.02
C SER A 145 14.12 -13.02 0.00
N LYS A 146 14.05 -14.26 -0.49
CA LYS A 146 15.23 -15.11 -0.68
C LYS A 146 16.17 -14.58 -1.76
N ASP A 147 15.60 -13.99 -2.81
CA ASP A 147 16.34 -13.51 -3.99
C ASP A 147 16.97 -12.14 -3.77
N ASP A 148 16.28 -11.27 -3.02
CA ASP A 148 16.75 -9.93 -2.71
C ASP A 148 16.49 -9.62 -1.23
N PRO A 149 17.45 -9.91 -0.34
CA PRO A 149 17.27 -9.71 1.09
C PRO A 149 16.93 -8.27 1.47
N ARG A 150 17.25 -7.27 0.63
CA ARG A 150 16.90 -5.87 0.89
C ARG A 150 15.38 -5.64 0.85
N ARG A 151 14.64 -6.52 0.19
CA ARG A 151 13.18 -6.56 0.16
C ARG A 151 12.67 -7.36 1.35
N ALA A 152 12.30 -6.63 2.39
CA ALA A 152 11.69 -7.16 3.58
C ALA A 152 10.44 -6.34 3.91
N PHE A 153 9.43 -6.95 4.52
CA PHE A 153 8.30 -6.21 5.09
C PHE A 153 7.85 -6.79 6.42
N ILE A 154 7.14 -5.97 7.18
CA ILE A 154 6.64 -6.30 8.50
C ILE A 154 5.39 -7.17 8.37
N LYS A 155 5.49 -8.45 8.71
CA LYS A 155 4.46 -9.49 8.45
C LYS A 155 3.06 -9.07 8.93
N HIS A 156 2.97 -8.61 10.18
CA HIS A 156 1.69 -8.30 10.82
C HIS A 156 0.95 -7.13 10.19
N LEU A 157 1.63 -6.27 9.41
CA LEU A 157 1.00 -5.14 8.72
C LEU A 157 0.22 -5.54 7.46
N TYR A 158 0.51 -6.71 6.87
CA TYR A 158 -0.02 -7.10 5.56
C TYR A 158 -0.86 -8.39 5.60
N THR A 159 -0.77 -9.13 6.69
CA THR A 159 -1.37 -10.46 6.81
C THR A 159 -2.39 -10.44 7.94
N SER A 160 -3.52 -11.11 7.75
CA SER A 160 -4.62 -11.24 8.72
C SER A 160 -4.65 -12.62 9.35
#